data_AF-A0AAN1BL06-F1
#
_entry.id   AF-A0AAN1BL06-F1
#
_cell.length_a   1.000
_cell.length_b   1.000
_cell.length_c   1.000
_cell.angle_alpha   90.00
_cell.angle_beta   90.00
_cell.angle_gamma   90.00
#
_symmetry.space_group_name_H-M   'P 1'
#
loop_
_entity.id
_entity.type
_entity.pdbx_description
1 polymer ?
#
loop_
_entity_poly.entity_id
_entity_poly.type
_entity_poly.pdbx_seq_one_letter_code
_entity_poly.pdbx_strand_id
1 'polypeptide(L)'
;MAKGEDPTAPRLHGQVCGNTKGRFREGKYMTTSKMIEKRNWLAIAQLFGPSRETPPEFHGADNRFIVDELVNMDPMDWHGKHNNPLGDRIGCLSPEVSERDFLRTFEDLANRRAAA
;
A
#
# COMPACT_ATOMS: atom_id res chain seq x y z
N MET A 1 51.28 9.09 17.56
CA MET A 1 50.74 8.19 18.60
C MET A 1 49.45 7.60 18.07
N ALA A 2 49.42 6.28 17.86
CA ALA A 2 48.21 5.58 17.43
C ALA A 2 47.23 5.45 18.62
N LYS A 3 45.94 5.65 18.38
CA LYS A 3 44.86 5.26 19.31
C LYS A 3 44.09 4.13 18.62
N GLY A 4 44.00 3.01 19.33
CA GLY A 4 43.48 1.74 18.83
C GLY A 4 41.97 1.75 18.64
N GLU A 5 41.53 1.03 17.61
CA GLU A 5 40.13 0.67 17.41
C GLU A 5 39.82 -0.65 18.13
N ASP A 6 38.67 -0.68 18.79
CA ASP A 6 38.10 -1.80 19.54
C ASP A 6 37.70 -2.94 18.58
N PRO A 7 38.23 -4.18 18.75
CA PRO A 7 37.97 -5.30 17.85
C PRO A 7 36.56 -5.91 17.97
N THR A 8 35.70 -5.38 18.84
CA THR A 8 34.37 -5.96 19.13
C THR A 8 33.20 -5.23 18.48
N ALA A 9 33.43 -4.15 17.74
CA ALA A 9 32.35 -3.43 17.05
C ALA A 9 31.90 -4.19 15.78
N PRO A 10 30.60 -4.51 15.61
CA PRO A 10 30.11 -5.15 14.39
C PRO A 10 30.26 -4.21 13.19
N ARG A 11 31.04 -4.63 12.18
CA ARG A 11 31.17 -3.94 10.89
C ARG A 11 29.83 -3.98 10.16
N LEU A 12 29.16 -2.84 10.08
CA LEU A 12 28.13 -2.62 9.08
C LEU A 12 28.80 -2.60 7.70
N HIS A 13 28.64 -3.67 6.92
CA HIS A 13 29.10 -3.73 5.53
C HIS A 13 28.31 -2.77 4.65
N GLY A 14 28.69 -1.50 4.65
CA GLY A 14 28.36 -0.54 3.60
C GLY A 14 29.48 -0.53 2.56
N GLN A 15 29.48 -1.49 1.63
CA GLN A 15 30.39 -1.41 0.47
C GLN A 15 29.68 -0.64 -0.64
N VAL A 16 29.86 0.68 -0.63
CA VAL A 16 29.58 1.54 -1.79
C VAL A 16 30.78 1.38 -2.73
N CYS A 17 30.60 0.63 -3.82
CA CYS A 17 31.60 0.54 -4.89
C CYS A 17 31.09 1.27 -6.13
N GLY A 18 31.85 2.29 -6.56
CA GLY A 18 32.11 2.53 -7.98
C GLY A 18 31.23 3.53 -8.72
N ASN A 19 31.73 4.76 -8.79
CA ASN A 19 31.68 5.70 -9.93
C ASN A 19 31.00 5.19 -11.22
N THR A 20 29.87 5.79 -11.59
CA THR A 20 29.50 6.01 -13.01
C THR A 20 28.73 7.31 -13.14
N LYS A 21 29.29 8.23 -13.94
CA LYS A 21 28.66 9.47 -14.38
C LYS A 21 27.29 9.17 -15.02
N GLY A 22 26.30 9.96 -14.63
CA GLY A 22 25.12 10.33 -15.42
C GLY A 22 24.42 9.24 -16.22
N ARG A 23 23.55 8.47 -15.56
CA ARG A 23 22.34 7.95 -16.22
C ARG A 23 21.31 7.64 -15.13
N PHE A 24 20.25 8.45 -15.05
CA PHE A 24 19.07 8.10 -14.26
C PHE A 24 18.59 6.73 -14.76
N ARG A 25 18.73 5.70 -13.92
CA ARG A 25 18.20 4.36 -14.22
C ARG A 25 16.71 4.35 -13.88
N GLU A 26 15.92 4.81 -14.83
CA GLU A 26 14.49 4.52 -14.91
C GLU A 26 14.36 2.99 -14.98
N GLY A 27 13.84 2.36 -13.93
CA GLY A 27 13.66 0.90 -13.86
C GLY A 27 14.07 0.20 -12.57
N LYS A 28 14.73 0.87 -11.61
CA LYS A 28 15.13 0.23 -10.34
C LYS A 28 14.07 0.25 -9.23
N TYR A 29 13.06 1.12 -9.34
CA TYR A 29 12.06 1.35 -8.28
C TYR A 29 10.80 0.47 -8.38
N MET A 30 10.53 -0.12 -9.55
CA MET A 30 9.28 -0.85 -9.80
C MET A 30 9.30 -2.27 -9.22
N THR A 31 10.48 -2.91 -9.15
CA THR A 31 10.66 -4.20 -8.47
C THR A 31 10.53 -4.05 -6.96
N THR A 32 11.02 -2.94 -6.40
CA THR A 32 10.93 -2.68 -4.95
C THR A 32 9.51 -2.37 -4.48
N SER A 33 8.70 -1.59 -5.22
CA SER A 33 7.34 -1.24 -4.78
C SER A 33 6.45 -2.48 -4.64
N LYS A 34 6.37 -3.32 -5.67
CA LYS A 34 5.55 -4.55 -5.62
C LYS A 34 6.01 -5.52 -4.54
N MET A 35 7.32 -5.59 -4.28
CA MET A 35 7.85 -6.39 -3.17
C MET A 35 7.45 -5.85 -1.80
N ILE A 36 7.46 -4.52 -1.62
CA ILE A 36 7.04 -3.85 -0.38
C ILE A 36 5.54 -4.03 -0.18
N GLU A 37 4.71 -3.79 -1.19
CA GLU A 37 3.26 -4.02 -1.16
C GLU A 37 2.94 -5.45 -0.75
N LYS A 38 3.59 -6.43 -1.40
CA LYS A 38 3.42 -7.85 -1.05
C LYS A 38 3.85 -8.16 0.39
N ARG A 39 4.96 -7.59 0.85
CA ARG A 39 5.44 -7.78 2.23
C ARG A 39 4.46 -7.19 3.25
N ASN A 40 3.92 -6.01 2.98
CA ASN A 40 2.92 -5.36 3.83
C ASN A 40 1.62 -6.17 3.86
N TRP A 41 1.13 -6.61 2.69
CA TRP A 41 -0.06 -7.46 2.63
C TRP A 41 0.11 -8.74 3.43
N LEU A 42 1.25 -9.42 3.31
CA LEU A 42 1.51 -10.64 4.08
C LEU A 42 1.55 -10.38 5.60
N ALA A 43 2.05 -9.23 6.05
CA ALA A 43 2.03 -8.85 7.45
C ALA A 43 0.60 -8.57 7.95
N ILE A 44 -0.20 -7.85 7.17
CA ILE A 44 -1.63 -7.59 7.46
C ILE A 44 -2.41 -8.92 7.49
N ALA A 45 -2.20 -9.78 6.50
CA ALA A 45 -2.82 -11.10 6.41
C ALA A 45 -2.49 -11.97 7.62
N GLN A 46 -1.24 -11.93 8.08
CA GLN A 46 -0.82 -12.65 9.28
C GLN A 46 -1.51 -12.13 10.55
N LEU A 47 -1.70 -10.81 10.68
CA LEU A 47 -2.26 -10.19 11.89
C LEU A 47 -3.78 -10.31 11.96
N PHE A 48 -4.47 -10.09 10.84
CA PHE A 48 -5.94 -9.96 10.80
C PHE A 48 -6.64 -11.14 10.13
N GLY A 49 -5.86 -12.07 9.58
CA GLY A 49 -6.32 -13.31 8.99
C GLY A 49 -7.11 -13.25 7.67
N PRO A 50 -7.05 -12.22 6.80
CA PRO A 50 -7.47 -12.41 5.41
C PRO A 50 -6.54 -13.39 4.68
N SER A 51 -6.96 -13.85 3.49
CA SER A 51 -6.15 -14.72 2.63
C SER A 51 -4.79 -14.08 2.31
N ARG A 52 -3.75 -14.93 2.19
CA ARG A 52 -2.41 -14.51 1.76
C ARG A 52 -2.39 -13.99 0.33
N GLU A 53 -3.38 -14.36 -0.47
CA GLU A 53 -3.61 -13.87 -1.83
C GLU A 53 -4.90 -13.05 -1.86
N THR A 54 -4.84 -11.88 -2.49
CA THR A 54 -6.02 -11.04 -2.70
C THR A 54 -6.96 -11.74 -3.68
N PRO A 55 -8.24 -11.96 -3.33
CA PRO A 55 -9.20 -12.57 -4.24
C PRO A 55 -9.39 -11.74 -5.53
N PRO A 56 -9.55 -12.37 -6.71
CA PRO A 56 -9.78 -11.65 -7.96
C PRO A 56 -10.99 -10.71 -7.92
N GLU A 57 -12.02 -11.06 -7.13
CA GLU A 57 -13.22 -10.26 -6.93
C GLU A 57 -12.91 -8.89 -6.33
N PHE A 58 -11.84 -8.79 -5.53
CA PHE A 58 -11.41 -7.54 -4.91
C PHE A 58 -10.97 -6.53 -5.97
N HIS A 59 -10.24 -6.98 -7.00
CA HIS A 59 -9.83 -6.13 -8.12
C HIS A 59 -11.03 -5.65 -8.94
N GLY A 60 -12.04 -6.51 -9.11
CA GLY A 60 -13.29 -6.15 -9.77
C GLY A 60 -14.07 -5.08 -8.99
N ALA A 61 -14.17 -5.22 -7.67
CA ALA A 61 -14.85 -4.26 -6.80
C ALA A 61 -14.12 -2.91 -6.78
N ASP A 62 -12.79 -2.91 -6.62
CA ASP A 62 -11.95 -1.70 -6.62
C ASP A 62 -12.12 -0.88 -7.93
N ASN A 63 -12.09 -1.54 -9.09
CA ASN A 63 -12.29 -0.88 -10.38
C ASN A 63 -13.68 -0.21 -10.53
N ARG A 64 -14.69 -0.74 -9.84
CA ARG A 64 -16.05 -0.16 -9.82
C ARG A 64 -16.15 0.97 -8.81
N PHE A 65 -15.45 0.84 -7.68
CA PHE A 65 -15.35 1.87 -6.64
C PHE A 65 -14.69 3.15 -7.19
N ILE A 66 -13.66 3.01 -8.04
CA ILE A 66 -13.03 4.15 -8.75
C ILE A 66 -14.08 5.01 -9.46
N VAL A 67 -15.10 4.42 -10.08
CA VAL A 67 -16.16 5.17 -10.81
C VAL A 67 -16.89 6.11 -9.85
N ASP A 68 -17.20 5.63 -8.65
CA ASP A 68 -17.90 6.40 -7.61
C ASP A 68 -16.98 7.50 -7.02
N GLU A 69 -15.65 7.33 -7.07
CA GLU A 69 -14.67 8.33 -6.62
C GLU A 69 -14.46 9.47 -7.63
N LEU A 70 -14.65 9.21 -8.93
CA LEU A 70 -14.35 10.17 -10.01
C LEU A 70 -15.09 11.51 -9.83
N VAL A 71 -16.24 11.53 -9.16
CA VAL A 71 -17.00 12.76 -8.89
C VAL A 71 -16.26 13.76 -8.00
N ASN A 72 -15.24 13.30 -7.27
CA ASN A 72 -14.42 14.10 -6.36
C ASN A 72 -13.09 14.57 -6.99
N MET A 73 -12.79 14.15 -8.23
CA MET A 73 -11.52 14.43 -8.91
C MET A 73 -11.72 15.35 -10.12
N ASP A 74 -10.65 16.05 -10.51
CA ASP A 74 -10.66 16.82 -11.75
C ASP A 74 -10.86 15.89 -12.96
N PRO A 75 -11.74 16.22 -13.92
CA PRO A 75 -12.00 15.36 -15.08
C PRO A 75 -10.74 15.09 -15.91
N MET A 76 -10.51 13.82 -16.25
CA MET A 76 -9.42 13.38 -17.14
C MET A 76 -9.93 12.44 -18.23
N ASP A 77 -9.25 12.42 -19.38
CA ASP A 77 -9.66 11.62 -20.55
C ASP A 77 -9.83 10.12 -20.25
N TRP A 78 -9.05 9.57 -19.31
CA TRP A 78 -9.12 8.16 -18.94
C TRP A 78 -10.36 7.80 -18.11
N HIS A 79 -11.02 8.78 -17.48
CA HIS A 79 -12.22 8.58 -16.66
C HIS A 79 -13.34 7.89 -17.43
N GLY A 80 -13.49 8.19 -18.73
CA GLY A 80 -14.54 7.61 -19.59
C GLY A 80 -14.46 6.09 -19.76
N LYS A 81 -13.34 5.44 -19.37
CA LYS A 81 -13.20 3.97 -19.37
C LYS A 81 -13.89 3.29 -18.19
N HIS A 82 -14.25 4.05 -17.16
CA HIS A 82 -14.88 3.58 -15.94
C HIS A 82 -16.37 3.97 -15.96
N ASN A 83 -17.26 3.01 -16.24
CA ASN A 83 -18.70 3.26 -16.43
C ASN A 83 -19.62 2.30 -15.65
N ASN A 84 -19.06 1.53 -14.71
CA ASN A 84 -19.78 0.50 -13.96
C ASN A 84 -19.68 0.74 -12.44
N PRO A 85 -20.40 1.73 -11.90
CA PRO A 85 -20.31 2.10 -10.49
C PRO A 85 -20.83 1.00 -9.54
N LEU A 86 -20.43 1.06 -8.27
CA LEU A 86 -21.14 0.34 -7.20
C LEU A 86 -22.40 1.11 -6.79
N GLY A 87 -22.42 2.42 -7.00
CA GLY A 87 -23.54 3.30 -6.68
C GLY A 87 -23.42 3.91 -5.28
N ASP A 88 -22.23 3.82 -4.68
CA ASP A 88 -21.96 4.41 -3.38
C ASP A 88 -21.69 5.91 -3.49
N ARG A 89 -22.06 6.65 -2.45
CA ARG A 89 -21.76 8.07 -2.35
C ARG A 89 -20.43 8.27 -1.63
N ILE A 90 -19.36 8.39 -2.41
CA ILE A 90 -18.02 8.65 -1.88
C ILE A 90 -17.77 10.15 -1.91
N GLY A 91 -17.24 10.69 -0.81
CA GLY A 91 -16.87 12.10 -0.70
C GLY A 91 -15.56 12.28 0.04
N CYS A 92 -14.94 13.45 -0.12
CA CYS A 92 -13.75 13.82 0.63
C CYS A 92 -14.13 14.18 2.08
N LEU A 93 -14.01 13.20 2.99
CA LEU A 93 -14.22 13.41 4.43
C LEU A 93 -12.94 13.93 5.10
N SER A 94 -13.09 14.58 6.26
CA SER A 94 -11.91 14.99 7.04
C SER A 94 -11.16 13.75 7.54
N PRO A 95 -9.83 13.84 7.78
CA PRO A 95 -9.04 12.72 8.28
C PRO A 95 -9.64 12.07 9.55
N GLU A 96 -10.16 12.88 10.47
CA GLU A 96 -10.74 12.42 11.74
C GLU A 96 -12.03 11.62 11.52
N VAL A 97 -12.85 12.04 10.56
CA VAL A 97 -14.08 11.33 10.20
C VAL A 97 -13.75 10.01 9.52
N SER A 98 -12.82 10.03 8.55
CA SER A 98 -12.37 8.85 7.83
C SER A 98 -11.76 7.80 8.76
N GLU A 99 -10.89 8.20 9.69
CA GLU A 99 -10.27 7.30 10.66
C GLU A 99 -11.33 6.65 11.58
N ARG A 100 -12.22 7.47 12.15
CA ARG A 100 -13.30 6.97 13.01
C ARG A 100 -14.18 5.95 12.29
N ASP A 101 -14.61 6.27 11.07
CA ASP A 101 -15.54 5.43 10.32
C ASP A 101 -14.85 4.14 9.83
N PHE A 102 -13.57 4.22 9.45
CA PHE A 102 -12.74 3.05 9.13
C PHE A 102 -12.61 2.11 10.34
N LEU A 103 -12.17 2.63 11.50
CA LEU A 103 -11.96 1.82 12.70
C LEU A 103 -13.25 1.16 13.17
N ARG A 104 -14.37 1.91 13.19
CA ARG A 104 -15.69 1.35 13.53
C ARG A 104 -16.08 0.20 12.61
N THR A 105 -15.89 0.36 11.30
CA THR A 105 -16.23 -0.68 10.31
C THR A 105 -15.33 -1.90 10.47
N PHE A 106 -14.03 -1.67 10.68
CA PHE A 106 -13.07 -2.74 10.93
C PHE A 106 -13.42 -3.54 12.19
N GLU A 107 -13.75 -2.87 13.30
CA GLU A 107 -14.17 -3.52 14.55
C GLU A 107 -15.42 -4.38 14.36
N ASP A 108 -16.45 -3.87 13.67
CA ASP A 108 -17.66 -4.62 13.37
C ASP A 108 -17.36 -5.89 12.55
N LEU A 109 -16.55 -5.76 11.48
CA LEU A 109 -16.14 -6.91 10.67
C LEU A 109 -15.30 -7.92 11.44
N ALA A 110 -14.37 -7.45 12.27
CA ALA A 110 -13.53 -8.31 13.11
C ALA A 110 -14.37 -9.08 14.13
N ASN A 111 -15.35 -8.42 14.76
CA ASN A 111 -16.28 -9.05 15.70
C ASN A 111 -17.16 -10.10 15.02
N ARG A 112 -17.71 -9.79 13.84
CA ARG A 112 -18.50 -10.76 13.05
C ARG A 112 -17.68 -11.98 12.67
N ARG A 113 -16.41 -11.79 12.29
CA ARG A 113 -15.50 -12.90 11.96
C ARG A 113 -15.19 -13.77 13.19
N ALA A 114 -15.01 -13.16 14.35
CA ALA A 114 -14.75 -13.90 15.60
C ALA A 114 -15.97 -14.68 16.10
N ALA A 115 -17.18 -14.25 15.71
CA ALA A 115 -18.45 -14.89 16.05
C ALA A 115 -18.90 -15.99 15.06
N ALA A 116 -18.24 -16.11 13.90
CA ALA A 116 -18.51 -17.10 12.86
C ALA A 116 -17.65 -18.35 13.03
#